data_AF-B6XE08-F1
#
_entry.id   AF-B6XE08-F1
#
_cell.length_a   1.000
_cell.length_b   1.000
_cell.length_c   1.000
_cell.angle_alpha   90.00
_cell.angle_beta   90.00
_cell.angle_gamma   90.00
#
_symmetry.space_group_name_H-M   'P 1'
#
loop_
_entity.id
_entity.type
_entity.pdbx_description
1 polymer ?
#
loop_
_entity_poly.entity_id
_entity_poly.type
_entity_poly.pdbx_seq_one_letter_code
_entity_poly.pdbx_strand_id
1 'polypeptide(L)'
;MITNQRFDNHEVSTYIGSFLKRRRKVVGLTGAELASRLSISQQQISRYERGVNAITIQNLLGILHALELKKHDIDEFLQNIFDFYHIDIDIERKLLN
;
A
#
# COMPACT_ATOMS: atom_id res chain seq x y z
N MET A 1 -7.01 29.75 -2.87
CA MET A 1 -6.73 29.33 -1.49
C MET A 1 -6.35 27.87 -1.54
N ILE A 2 -5.06 27.54 -1.44
CA ILE A 2 -4.62 26.14 -1.41
C ILE A 2 -4.95 25.63 -0.01
N THR A 3 -5.95 24.75 0.08
CA THR A 3 -6.43 24.18 1.33
C THR A 3 -5.28 23.42 1.98
N ASN A 4 -4.80 23.93 3.10
CA ASN A 4 -3.78 23.31 3.96
C ASN A 4 -4.41 22.13 4.72
N GLN A 5 -4.96 21.15 3.99
CA GLN A 5 -5.34 19.86 4.55
C GLN A 5 -4.04 19.10 4.79
N ARG A 6 -3.59 19.08 6.04
CA ARG A 6 -2.51 18.19 6.47
C ARG A 6 -3.03 16.77 6.29
N PHE A 7 -2.65 16.12 5.20
CA PHE A 7 -2.85 14.68 5.02
C PHE A 7 -2.20 13.97 6.21
N ASP A 8 -2.95 13.15 6.92
CA ASP A 8 -2.35 12.35 7.98
C ASP A 8 -1.63 11.16 7.34
N ASN A 9 -0.32 11.30 7.16
CA ASN A 9 0.55 10.23 6.68
C ASN A 9 0.41 8.95 7.52
N HIS A 10 -0.06 9.05 8.78
CA HIS A 10 -0.36 7.91 9.62
C HIS A 10 -1.59 7.14 9.15
N GLU A 11 -2.66 7.83 8.72
CA GLU A 11 -3.87 7.18 8.18
C GLU A 11 -3.54 6.40 6.90
N VAL A 12 -2.78 7.01 5.99
CA VAL A 12 -2.32 6.35 4.75
C VAL A 12 -1.46 5.13 5.06
N SER A 13 -0.48 5.28 5.97
CA SER A 13 0.40 4.17 6.37
C SER A 13 -0.39 3.03 7.02
N THR A 14 -1.41 3.37 7.82
CA THR A 14 -2.29 2.40 8.49
C THR A 14 -3.18 1.65 7.50
N TYR A 15 -3.75 2.37 6.52
CA TYR A 15 -4.51 1.77 5.43
C TYR A 15 -3.64 0.77 4.66
N ILE A 16 -2.46 1.21 4.20
CA ILE A 16 -1.52 0.37 3.44
C ILE A 16 -1.15 -0.87 4.25
N GLY A 17 -0.70 -0.70 5.49
CA GLY A 17 -0.30 -1.80 6.36
C GLY A 17 -1.42 -2.82 6.58
N SER A 18 -2.64 -2.34 6.81
CA SER A 18 -3.81 -3.18 7.03
C SER A 18 -4.20 -3.97 5.77
N PHE A 19 -4.14 -3.33 4.61
CA PHE A 19 -4.38 -4.00 3.33
C PHE A 19 -3.36 -5.13 3.09
N LEU A 20 -2.06 -4.83 3.23
CA LEU A 20 -0.98 -5.81 3.05
C LEU A 20 -1.12 -7.00 3.99
N LYS A 21 -1.45 -6.75 5.27
CA LYS A 21 -1.68 -7.79 6.27
C LYS A 21 -2.85 -8.69 5.92
N ARG A 22 -3.97 -8.13 5.46
CA ARG A 22 -5.14 -8.91 5.04
C ARG A 22 -4.78 -9.79 3.84
N ARG A 23 -4.17 -9.21 2.81
CA ARG A 23 -3.78 -9.94 1.60
C ARG A 23 -2.78 -11.06 1.90
N ARG A 24 -1.78 -10.81 2.76
CA ARG A 24 -0.85 -11.84 3.24
C ARG A 24 -1.58 -13.03 3.85
N LYS A 25 -2.57 -12.79 4.71
CA LYS A 25 -3.37 -13.86 5.32
C LYS A 25 -4.19 -14.62 4.28
N VAL A 26 -4.75 -13.93 3.28
CA VAL A 26 -5.52 -14.57 2.18
C VAL A 26 -4.65 -15.52 1.36
N VAL A 27 -3.37 -15.18 1.10
CA VAL A 27 -2.43 -16.09 0.43
C VAL A 27 -1.80 -17.13 1.36
N GLY A 28 -2.24 -17.21 2.62
CA GLY A 28 -1.77 -18.22 3.57
C GLY A 28 -0.35 -18.01 4.12
N LEU A 29 0.25 -16.84 3.91
CA LEU A 29 1.62 -16.57 4.37
C LEU A 29 1.64 -16.07 5.82
N THR A 30 2.61 -16.53 6.59
CA THR A 30 3.03 -15.93 7.87
C THR A 30 3.86 -14.68 7.62
N GLY A 31 3.99 -13.83 8.65
CA GLY A 31 4.84 -12.64 8.55
C GLY A 31 6.32 -12.99 8.33
N ALA A 32 6.78 -14.15 8.82
CA ALA A 32 8.15 -14.62 8.62
C ALA A 32 8.40 -15.09 7.18
N GLU A 33 7.43 -15.80 6.57
CA GLU A 33 7.55 -16.23 5.18
C GLU A 33 7.53 -15.04 4.21
N LEU A 34 6.65 -14.05 4.42
CA LEU A 34 6.67 -12.82 3.62
C LEU A 34 8.00 -12.07 3.77
N ALA A 35 8.52 -11.97 5.00
CA ALA A 35 9.81 -11.34 5.26
C ALA A 35 10.96 -12.06 4.55
N SER A 36 10.94 -13.40 4.54
CA SER A 36 11.92 -14.24 3.85
C SER A 36 11.89 -14.02 2.34
N ARG A 37 10.70 -13.95 1.71
CA ARG A 37 10.54 -13.62 0.27
C ARG A 37 11.14 -12.27 -0.12
N LEU A 38 11.24 -11.34 0.83
CA LEU A 38 11.69 -9.97 0.63
C LEU A 38 13.11 -9.70 1.17
N SER A 39 13.77 -10.72 1.73
CA SER A 39 15.07 -10.60 2.39
C SER A 39 15.14 -9.51 3.46
N ILE A 40 14.07 -9.35 4.24
CA ILE A 40 13.98 -8.41 5.37
C ILE A 40 13.58 -9.13 6.66
N SER A 41 13.64 -8.43 7.80
CA SER A 41 13.22 -9.01 9.08
C SER A 41 11.70 -9.11 9.20
N GLN A 42 11.21 -10.14 9.91
CA GLN A 42 9.78 -10.26 10.26
C GLN A 42 9.29 -9.04 11.05
N GLN A 43 10.14 -8.46 11.90
CA GLN A 43 9.82 -7.24 12.64
C GLN A 43 9.56 -6.06 11.69
N GLN A 44 10.30 -5.96 10.59
CA GLN A 44 10.07 -4.93 9.58
C GLN A 44 8.72 -5.13 8.87
N ILE A 45 8.37 -6.36 8.49
CA ILE A 45 7.02 -6.69 8.00
C ILE A 45 5.96 -6.29 9.04
N SER A 46 6.16 -6.62 10.32
CA SER A 46 5.23 -6.25 11.40
C SER A 46 5.09 -4.73 11.56
N ARG A 47 6.16 -3.95 11.33
CA ARG A 47 6.08 -2.48 11.36
C ARG A 47 5.31 -1.94 10.17
N TYR A 48 5.54 -2.49 8.97
CA TYR A 48 4.78 -2.13 7.77
C TYR A 48 3.30 -2.46 7.91
N GLU A 49 2.96 -3.66 8.37
CA GLU A 49 1.57 -4.10 8.55
C GLU A 49 0.79 -3.32 9.61
N ARG A 50 1.48 -2.60 10.51
CA ARG A 50 0.87 -1.77 11.55
C ARG A 50 0.86 -0.28 11.18
N GLY A 51 1.44 0.12 10.05
CA GLY A 51 1.54 1.53 9.65
C GLY A 51 2.41 2.39 10.57
N VAL A 52 3.22 1.78 11.45
CA VAL A 52 4.11 2.53 12.37
C VAL A 52 5.36 3.06 11.66
N ASN A 53 5.74 2.43 10.54
CA ASN A 53 6.81 2.91 9.66
C ASN A 53 6.21 3.18 8.28
N ALA A 54 6.57 4.33 7.71
CA ALA A 54 6.33 4.59 6.29
C ALA A 54 7.03 3.51 5.43
N ILE A 55 6.35 3.11 4.36
CA ILE A 55 6.84 2.13 3.40
C ILE A 55 7.32 2.90 2.18
N THR A 56 8.57 2.66 1.75
CA THR A 56 9.06 3.22 0.49
C THR A 56 8.34 2.57 -0.69
N ILE A 57 8.23 3.27 -1.81
CA ILE A 57 7.58 2.72 -3.01
C ILE A 57 8.25 1.41 -3.46
N GLN A 58 9.58 1.32 -3.41
CA GLN A 58 10.31 0.10 -3.77
C GLN A 58 9.90 -1.09 -2.90
N ASN A 59 9.80 -0.89 -1.58
CA ASN A 59 9.37 -1.95 -0.66
C ASN A 59 7.90 -2.30 -0.84
N LEU A 60 7.04 -1.30 -1.09
CA LEU A 60 5.63 -1.53 -1.37
C LEU A 60 5.47 -2.41 -2.62
N LEU A 61 6.10 -2.04 -3.73
CA LEU A 61 6.06 -2.82 -4.98
C LEU A 61 6.60 -4.24 -4.79
N GLY A 62 7.70 -4.39 -4.04
CA GLY A 62 8.24 -5.70 -3.67
C GLY A 62 7.24 -6.55 -2.90
N ILE A 63 6.57 -5.97 -1.90
CA ILE A 63 5.54 -6.67 -1.12
C ILE A 63 4.36 -7.04 -1.99
N LEU A 64 3.85 -6.13 -2.84
CA LEU A 64 2.71 -6.41 -3.72
C LEU A 64 3.02 -7.59 -4.68
N HIS A 65 4.24 -7.63 -5.21
CA HIS A 65 4.71 -8.74 -6.02
C HIS A 65 4.81 -10.05 -5.21
N ALA A 66 5.40 -10.01 -4.01
CA ALA A 66 5.52 -11.18 -3.13
C ALA A 66 4.18 -11.74 -2.64
N LEU A 67 3.13 -10.92 -2.66
CA LEU A 67 1.75 -11.25 -2.31
C LEU A 67 0.89 -11.66 -3.53
N GLU A 68 1.49 -11.75 -4.71
CA GLU A 68 0.85 -12.27 -5.93
C GLU A 68 -0.48 -11.55 -6.23
N LEU A 69 -0.54 -10.23 -6.06
CA LEU A 69 -1.73 -9.46 -6.43
C LEU A 69 -1.94 -9.47 -7.94
N LYS A 70 -3.20 -9.57 -8.37
CA LYS A 70 -3.54 -9.38 -9.77
C LYS A 70 -3.62 -7.88 -10.06
N LYS A 71 -3.51 -7.53 -11.34
CA LYS A 71 -3.60 -6.14 -11.81
C LYS A 71 -4.81 -5.40 -11.20
N HIS A 72 -6.00 -6.02 -11.21
CA HIS A 72 -7.21 -5.38 -10.69
C HIS A 72 -7.12 -5.04 -9.18
N ASP A 73 -6.49 -5.92 -8.38
CA ASP A 73 -6.35 -5.70 -6.94
C ASP A 73 -5.37 -4.54 -6.68
N ILE A 74 -4.34 -4.42 -7.52
CA ILE A 74 -3.36 -3.34 -7.46
C ILE A 74 -4.00 -2.01 -7.87
N ASP A 75 -4.78 -2.00 -8.95
CA ASP A 75 -5.48 -0.81 -9.42
C ASP A 75 -6.44 -0.27 -8.34
N GLU A 76 -7.26 -1.15 -7.73
CA GLU A 76 -8.17 -0.78 -6.65
C GLU A 76 -7.42 -0.30 -5.40
N PHE A 77 -6.33 -0.98 -5.03
CA PHE A 77 -5.49 -0.58 -3.91
C PHE A 77 -4.87 0.81 -4.10
N LEU A 78 -4.35 1.10 -5.29
CA LEU A 78 -3.76 2.39 -5.60
C LEU A 78 -4.82 3.50 -5.64
N GLN A 79 -6.00 3.24 -6.22
CA GLN A 79 -7.10 4.21 -6.22
C GLN A 79 -7.44 4.66 -4.80
N ASN A 80 -7.60 3.71 -3.88
CA ASN A 80 -7.88 4.02 -2.49
C ASN A 80 -6.75 4.83 -1.81
N ILE A 81 -5.47 4.62 -2.18
CA ILE A 81 -4.37 5.47 -1.69
C ILE A 81 -4.51 6.89 -2.24
N PHE A 82 -4.78 7.04 -3.53
CA PHE A 82 -4.88 8.36 -4.17
C PHE A 82 -6.09 9.16 -3.67
N ASP A 83 -7.16 8.50 -3.26
CA ASP A 83 -8.32 9.13 -2.63
C ASP A 83 -7.95 9.87 -1.33
N PHE A 84 -6.98 9.37 -0.55
CA PHE A 84 -6.45 10.10 0.63
C PHE A 84 -5.80 11.43 0.25
N TYR A 85 -5.27 11.54 -0.98
CA TYR A 85 -4.61 12.74 -1.49
C TYR A 85 -5.53 13.60 -2.37
N HIS A 86 -6.79 13.21 -2.54
CA HIS A 86 -7.73 13.82 -3.48
C HIS A 86 -7.18 13.89 -4.92
N ILE A 87 -6.37 12.90 -5.30
CA ILE A 87 -5.82 12.78 -6.65
C ILE A 87 -6.82 11.97 -7.48
N ASP A 88 -7.49 12.62 -8.43
CA ASP A 88 -8.33 11.95 -9.42
C ASP A 88 -7.43 11.37 -10.54
N ILE A 89 -7.39 10.03 -10.63
CA ILE A 89 -6.56 9.31 -11.61
C ILE A 89 -7.19 9.40 -13.01
N ASP A 90 -8.50 9.66 -13.10
CA ASP A 90 -9.24 9.76 -14.37
C ASP A 90 -9.17 11.18 -14.98
N ILE A 91 -8.43 12.12 -14.39
CA ILE A 91 -8.28 13.49 -14.92
C ILE A 91 -7.81 13.49 -16.39
N GLU A 92 -6.89 12.58 -16.76
CA GLU A 92 -6.36 12.54 -18.13
C GLU A 92 -7.42 12.13 -19.17
N ARG A 93 -8.41 11.31 -18.81
CA ARG A 93 -9.50 10.92 -19.73
C ARG A 93 -10.44 12.08 -20.06
N LYS A 94 -10.51 13.10 -19.19
CA LYS A 94 -11.28 14.33 -19.44
C LYS A 94 -10.50 15.35 -20.27
N LEU A 95 -9.18 15.23 -20.38
CA LEU A 95 -8.32 16.16 -21.14
C LEU A 95 -8.04 15.68 -22.57
N LEU A 96 -8.37 14.43 -22.88
CA LEU A 96 -8.20 13.82 -24.20
C LEU A 96 -9.52 13.66 -24.99
N ASN A 97 -10.59 14.31 -24.54
CA ASN A 97 -11.85 14.49 -25.29
C ASN A 97 -12.11 15.97 -25.52
#